data_AF-A0A7J8UGN2-F1
#
_entry.id   AF-A0A7J8UGN2-F1
#
_cell.length_a   1.000
_cell.length_b   1.000
_cell.length_c   1.000
_cell.angle_alpha   90.00
_cell.angle_beta   90.00
_cell.angle_gamma   90.00
#
_symmetry.space_group_name_H-M   'P 1'
#
loop_
_entity.id
_entity.type
_entity.pdbx_description
1 polymer ?
#
loop_
_entity_poly.entity_id
_entity_poly.type
_entity_poly.pdbx_seq_one_letter_code
_entity_poly.pdbx_strand_id
1 'polypeptide(L)'
;MVVEFPFGVQVMEKSNFKIATDEEIDVALAGQYLLNLPIIVDESKIDKTLLKRYFSEHPQPNLPDFADKYIIFRRGIGIDRTADYFFMEKVDMIIARLWAFLLRLTRLEKLLNRRLRERHKKEPKKDDEINPEADSEDLFVERIRLENMDLSIKKLVSKTTIQEPTFDRIIVVYRRASPKPNMDRGIYVKHFKNIPMADLEIVLPEKKNPGLTPMDWVKFLASAVVGLVTVFSSLQMPTADLWVIFAILSTVIGYCAKTYFTFEANMATYQNLITQSMYDKQLDSGRGTLLHLCDDVIQQEVKEVIISFFILMEQGKATMEDLDLRCEELIKEEFGESCNFDVDDAVEKLEKLKIVSRDSIGRFYCVGLKRANEIIGVTTEELVLKARQGSISA
;
A
#
# COMPACT_ATOMS: atom_id res chain seq x y z
N MET A 1 -19.56 -0.37 -18.96
CA MET A 1 -19.69 1.06 -18.58
C MET A 1 -18.26 1.54 -18.34
N VAL A 2 -17.71 2.32 -19.27
CA VAL A 2 -16.36 2.89 -19.11
C VAL A 2 -16.54 4.04 -18.14
N VAL A 3 -16.13 3.86 -16.88
CA VAL A 3 -16.01 5.00 -15.98
C VAL A 3 -14.88 5.86 -16.55
N GLU A 4 -15.16 7.12 -16.85
CA GLU A 4 -14.13 8.03 -17.31
C GLU A 4 -13.11 8.22 -16.19
N PHE A 5 -11.83 8.06 -16.52
CA PHE A 5 -10.72 8.17 -15.56
C PHE A 5 -10.80 9.43 -14.66
N PRO A 6 -11.17 10.63 -15.16
CA PRO A 6 -11.31 11.83 -14.33
C PRO A 6 -12.34 11.68 -13.20
N PHE A 7 -13.49 11.05 -13.46
CA PHE A 7 -14.50 10.83 -12.43
C PHE A 7 -13.97 9.91 -11.32
N GLY A 8 -13.21 8.87 -11.70
CA GLY A 8 -12.57 7.97 -10.74
C GLY A 8 -11.61 8.68 -9.79
N VAL A 9 -10.81 9.63 -10.31
CA VAL A 9 -9.87 10.43 -9.50
C VAL A 9 -10.63 11.37 -8.58
N GLN A 10 -11.68 12.05 -9.07
CA GLN A 10 -12.50 12.94 -8.25
C GLN A 10 -13.17 12.20 -7.07
N VAL A 11 -13.66 10.98 -7.30
CA VAL A 11 -14.23 10.14 -6.23
C VAL A 11 -13.15 9.77 -5.19
N MET A 12 -11.91 9.51 -5.62
CA MET A 12 -10.81 9.23 -4.70
C MET A 12 -10.46 10.44 -3.82
N GLU A 13 -10.38 11.63 -4.42
CA GLU A 13 -10.13 12.88 -3.69
C GLU A 13 -11.23 13.15 -2.66
N LYS A 14 -12.52 13.06 -3.07
CA LYS A 14 -13.68 13.19 -2.16
C LYS A 14 -13.73 12.09 -1.08
N SER A 15 -13.07 10.95 -1.30
CA SER A 15 -12.95 9.86 -0.32
C SER A 15 -11.75 10.02 0.63
N ASN A 16 -11.11 11.20 0.65
CA ASN A 16 -9.90 11.50 1.42
C ASN A 16 -8.67 10.64 1.07
N PHE A 17 -8.57 10.17 -0.18
CA PHE A 17 -7.35 9.55 -0.67
C PHE A 17 -6.39 10.61 -1.22
N LYS A 18 -5.12 10.51 -0.85
CA LYS A 18 -4.02 11.33 -1.38
C LYS A 18 -3.14 10.47 -2.30
N ILE A 19 -2.53 11.09 -3.31
CA ILE A 19 -1.52 10.40 -4.13
C ILE A 19 -0.27 10.19 -3.26
N ALA A 20 0.27 8.98 -3.25
CA ALA A 20 1.49 8.66 -2.52
C ALA A 20 2.69 9.41 -3.12
N THR A 21 3.48 10.06 -2.26
CA THR A 21 4.64 10.87 -2.68
C THR A 21 5.91 10.02 -2.85
N ASP A 22 6.90 10.54 -3.57
CA ASP A 22 8.21 9.87 -3.68
C ASP A 22 8.86 9.65 -2.30
N GLU A 23 8.66 10.57 -1.34
CA GLU A 23 9.19 10.43 0.02
C GLU A 23 8.56 9.25 0.78
N GLU A 24 7.24 9.11 0.74
CA GLU A 24 6.53 7.98 1.35
C GLU A 24 6.97 6.64 0.74
N ILE A 25 7.26 6.64 -0.56
CA ILE A 25 7.68 5.45 -1.29
C ILE A 25 9.14 5.13 -1.02
N ASP A 26 10.01 6.12 -0.93
CA ASP A 26 11.40 5.94 -0.51
C ASP A 26 11.46 5.39 0.92
N VAL A 27 10.61 5.89 1.81
CA VAL A 27 10.44 5.36 3.17
C VAL A 27 9.96 3.91 3.11
N ALA A 28 8.98 3.57 2.27
CA ALA A 28 8.54 2.19 2.05
C ALA A 28 9.67 1.27 1.57
N LEU A 29 10.43 1.68 0.54
CA LEU A 29 11.52 0.91 -0.06
C LEU A 29 12.77 0.80 0.83
N ALA A 30 12.96 1.73 1.78
CA ALA A 30 14.04 1.68 2.75
C ALA A 30 13.86 0.59 3.83
N GLY A 31 12.76 -0.18 3.80
CA GLY A 31 12.45 -1.24 4.76
C GLY A 31 12.53 -2.64 4.23
N GLN A 32 12.98 -3.55 5.09
CA GLN A 32 12.83 -5.00 4.95
C GLN A 32 11.90 -5.46 6.08
N TYR A 33 10.74 -6.01 5.74
CA TYR A 33 9.76 -6.51 6.73
C TYR A 33 9.61 -8.02 6.64
N LEU A 34 8.57 -8.54 5.99
CA LEU A 34 8.29 -9.98 5.92
C LEU A 34 8.63 -10.59 4.56
N LEU A 35 8.63 -9.79 3.49
CA LEU A 35 8.92 -10.25 2.13
C LEU A 35 10.22 -9.61 1.60
N ASN A 36 11.33 -10.32 1.76
CA ASN A 36 12.64 -9.93 1.22
C ASN A 36 12.76 -10.23 -0.28
N LEU A 37 11.90 -9.66 -1.11
CA LEU A 37 11.84 -10.00 -2.53
C LEU A 37 11.85 -8.73 -3.35
N PRO A 38 12.88 -8.46 -4.16
CA PRO A 38 12.92 -7.27 -5.01
C PRO A 38 11.89 -7.40 -6.13
N ILE A 39 10.66 -6.94 -5.90
CA ILE A 39 9.57 -6.95 -6.87
C ILE A 39 9.73 -5.72 -7.75
N ILE A 40 10.27 -5.95 -8.94
CA ILE A 40 10.36 -4.92 -9.97
C ILE A 40 9.12 -5.04 -10.87
N VAL A 41 8.45 -3.91 -11.09
CA VAL A 41 7.34 -3.81 -12.04
C VAL A 41 7.84 -4.05 -13.47
N ASP A 42 7.11 -4.88 -14.22
CA ASP A 42 7.35 -5.08 -15.64
C ASP A 42 6.77 -3.93 -16.47
N GLU A 43 7.58 -2.88 -16.66
CA GLU A 43 7.18 -1.69 -17.42
C GLU A 43 6.72 -1.99 -18.85
N SER A 44 7.14 -3.11 -19.44
CA SER A 44 6.75 -3.48 -20.80
C SER A 44 5.26 -3.83 -20.91
N LYS A 45 4.63 -4.19 -19.79
CA LYS A 45 3.22 -4.59 -19.72
C LYS A 45 2.30 -3.45 -19.31
N ILE A 46 2.83 -2.25 -19.10
CA ILE A 46 2.07 -1.09 -18.62
C ILE A 46 2.00 -0.02 -19.69
N ASP A 47 0.81 0.56 -19.87
CA ASP A 47 0.63 1.72 -20.71
C ASP A 47 1.08 3.00 -20.01
N LYS A 48 1.94 3.78 -20.68
CA LYS A 48 2.44 5.06 -20.18
C LYS A 48 1.68 6.27 -20.73
N THR A 49 0.71 6.05 -21.64
CA THR A 49 0.05 7.15 -22.36
C THR A 49 -1.12 7.75 -21.59
N LEU A 50 -1.92 6.92 -20.91
CA LEU A 50 -3.12 7.36 -20.20
C LEU A 50 -2.82 8.39 -19.10
N LEU A 51 -1.97 8.02 -18.14
CA LEU A 51 -1.72 8.82 -16.95
C LEU A 51 -0.90 10.06 -17.29
N LYS A 52 0.10 9.90 -18.17
CA LYS A 52 0.87 11.02 -18.71
C LYS A 52 -0.02 12.08 -19.34
N ARG A 53 -1.01 11.68 -20.14
CA ARG A 53 -1.97 12.61 -20.74
C ARG A 53 -2.83 13.27 -19.68
N TYR A 54 -3.39 12.50 -18.75
CA TYR A 54 -4.26 13.03 -17.70
C TYR A 54 -3.58 14.10 -16.85
N PHE A 55 -2.37 13.84 -16.35
CA PHE A 55 -1.62 14.80 -15.54
C PHE A 55 -1.04 15.98 -16.32
N SER A 56 -0.91 15.84 -17.65
CA SER A 56 -0.61 17.00 -18.50
C SER A 56 -1.79 17.96 -18.60
N GLU A 57 -3.02 17.43 -18.55
CA GLU A 57 -4.27 18.21 -18.55
C GLU A 57 -4.65 18.68 -17.13
N HIS A 58 -4.24 17.95 -16.08
CA HIS A 58 -4.51 18.24 -14.66
C HIS A 58 -3.20 18.20 -13.84
N PRO A 59 -2.39 19.28 -13.86
CA PRO A 59 -1.16 19.33 -13.10
C PRO A 59 -1.43 19.24 -11.60
N GLN A 60 -0.73 18.34 -10.90
CA GLN A 60 -0.76 18.24 -9.44
C GLN A 60 0.65 18.39 -8.85
N PRO A 61 0.78 19.00 -7.66
CA PRO A 61 2.06 19.08 -6.95
C PRO A 61 2.53 17.69 -6.49
N ASN A 62 3.84 17.51 -6.36
CA ASN A 62 4.47 16.32 -5.74
C ASN A 62 4.11 14.96 -6.38
N LEU A 63 3.94 14.93 -7.70
CA LEU A 63 3.68 13.70 -8.45
C LEU A 63 4.91 12.78 -8.43
N PRO A 64 4.76 11.46 -8.13
CA PRO A 64 5.90 10.57 -8.08
C PRO A 64 6.53 10.33 -9.47
N ASP A 65 7.83 10.01 -9.47
CA ASP A 65 8.64 9.80 -10.69
C ASP A 65 8.03 8.75 -11.67
N PHE A 66 7.25 7.80 -11.15
CA PHE A 66 6.63 6.70 -11.92
C PHE A 66 5.14 6.91 -12.21
N ALA A 67 4.58 8.08 -11.92
CA ALA A 67 3.15 8.38 -12.09
C ALA A 67 2.64 8.24 -13.53
N ASP A 68 3.54 8.21 -14.52
CA ASP A 68 3.20 7.91 -15.91
C ASP A 68 2.79 6.45 -16.13
N LYS A 69 3.20 5.52 -15.26
CA LYS A 69 2.94 4.07 -15.34
C LYS A 69 1.73 3.64 -14.53
N TYR A 70 1.72 3.99 -13.25
CA TYR A 70 0.64 3.67 -12.31
C TYR A 70 0.61 4.72 -11.20
N ILE A 71 -0.55 4.89 -10.58
CA ILE A 71 -0.72 5.77 -9.42
C ILE A 71 -1.11 4.93 -8.22
N ILE A 72 -0.56 5.28 -7.07
CA ILE A 72 -0.93 4.75 -5.78
C ILE A 72 -1.63 5.87 -5.02
N PHE A 73 -2.88 5.63 -4.66
CA PHE A 73 -3.65 6.46 -3.76
C PHE A 73 -3.61 5.83 -2.37
N ARG A 74 -3.32 6.59 -1.33
CA ARG A 74 -3.28 6.13 0.06
C ARG A 74 -4.26 6.92 0.93
N ARG A 75 -4.78 6.29 1.97
CA ARG A 75 -5.60 6.92 3.01
C ARG A 75 -5.31 6.26 4.36
N GLY A 76 -4.99 7.08 5.37
CA GLY A 76 -4.66 6.67 6.73
C GLY A 76 -3.28 5.99 6.86
N ILE A 77 -2.64 6.21 8.01
CA ILE A 77 -1.40 5.53 8.42
C ILE A 77 -1.70 4.76 9.70
N GLY A 78 -1.65 3.44 9.60
CA GLY A 78 -1.82 2.51 10.71
C GLY A 78 -0.50 1.93 11.20
N ILE A 79 -0.62 0.99 12.14
CA ILE A 79 0.52 0.31 12.77
C ILE A 79 0.30 -1.19 12.72
N ASP A 80 1.20 -1.93 12.06
CA ASP A 80 1.27 -3.38 12.16
C ASP A 80 2.28 -3.79 13.22
N ARG A 81 1.87 -4.71 14.11
CA ARG A 81 2.71 -5.23 15.19
C ARG A 81 2.71 -6.75 15.12
N THR A 82 3.88 -7.31 14.85
CA THR A 82 4.08 -8.76 14.86
C THR A 82 5.04 -9.13 15.99
N ALA A 83 4.59 -9.99 16.90
CA ALA A 83 5.39 -10.47 18.02
C ALA A 83 5.64 -11.98 17.89
N ASP A 84 6.83 -12.35 17.43
CA ASP A 84 7.24 -13.74 17.30
C ASP A 84 8.69 -13.95 17.79
N TYR A 85 9.13 -15.20 17.82
CA TYR A 85 10.48 -15.58 18.22
C TYR A 85 11.53 -15.18 17.17
N PHE A 86 11.15 -15.10 15.89
CA PHE A 86 11.99 -14.70 14.74
C PHE A 86 13.40 -15.30 14.80
N PHE A 87 13.50 -16.59 15.15
CA PHE A 87 14.79 -17.21 15.49
C PHE A 87 15.71 -17.31 14.27
N MET A 88 15.18 -17.76 13.13
CA MET A 88 15.97 -17.94 11.91
C MET A 88 16.42 -16.58 11.35
N GLU A 89 15.53 -15.58 11.38
CA GLU A 89 15.80 -14.22 10.92
C GLU A 89 16.91 -13.57 11.76
N LYS A 90 16.89 -13.76 13.09
CA LYS A 90 17.96 -13.28 13.96
C LYS A 90 19.29 -14.00 13.70
N VAL A 91 19.27 -15.31 13.40
CA VAL A 91 20.48 -16.09 13.07
C VAL A 91 21.07 -15.61 11.74
N ASP A 92 20.24 -15.43 10.71
CA ASP A 92 20.68 -14.91 9.41
C ASP A 92 21.29 -13.50 9.54
N MET A 93 20.74 -12.65 10.41
CA MET A 93 21.31 -11.34 10.73
C MET A 93 22.71 -11.42 11.34
N ILE A 94 22.95 -12.37 12.25
CA ILE A 94 24.27 -12.60 12.85
C ILE A 94 25.26 -13.08 11.80
N ILE A 95 24.81 -14.00 10.93
CA ILE A 95 25.60 -14.49 9.79
C ILE A 95 25.95 -13.34 8.85
N ALA A 96 25.00 -12.45 8.54
CA ALA A 96 25.24 -11.27 7.70
C ALA A 96 26.24 -10.29 8.35
N ARG A 97 26.13 -10.02 9.65
CA ARG A 97 27.11 -9.18 10.39
C ARG A 97 28.51 -9.80 10.41
N LEU A 98 28.61 -11.12 10.60
CA LEU A 98 29.88 -11.87 10.53
C LEU A 98 30.48 -11.84 9.12
N TRP A 99 29.65 -12.00 8.07
CA TRP A 99 30.09 -11.88 6.68
C TRP A 99 30.56 -10.46 6.34
N ALA A 100 29.83 -9.43 6.75
CA ALA A 100 30.25 -8.04 6.55
C ALA A 100 31.58 -7.75 7.28
N PHE A 101 31.75 -8.29 8.48
CA PHE A 101 33.01 -8.20 9.22
C PHE A 101 34.16 -8.92 8.48
N LEU A 102 33.91 -10.13 7.98
CA LEU A 102 34.89 -10.90 7.19
C LEU A 102 35.27 -10.19 5.88
N LEU A 103 34.29 -9.59 5.18
CA LEU A 103 34.50 -8.83 3.95
C LEU A 103 35.28 -7.53 4.19
N ARG A 104 35.03 -6.85 5.32
CA ARG A 104 35.83 -5.69 5.76
C ARG A 104 37.28 -6.08 6.08
N LEU A 105 37.46 -7.21 6.76
CA LEU A 105 38.78 -7.73 7.11
C LEU A 105 39.61 -8.10 5.87
N THR A 106 38.96 -8.67 4.85
CA THR A 106 39.59 -9.07 3.59
C THR A 106 39.71 -7.94 2.56
N ARG A 107 39.24 -6.71 2.87
CA ARG A 107 39.25 -5.51 2.00
C ARG A 107 38.59 -5.70 0.62
N LEU A 108 37.80 -6.75 0.42
CA LEU A 108 37.13 -7.07 -0.85
C LEU A 108 35.91 -6.16 -1.15
N GLU A 109 35.43 -5.40 -0.16
CA GLU A 109 34.37 -4.39 -0.34
C GLU A 109 34.67 -3.39 -1.47
N LYS A 110 35.95 -3.02 -1.69
CA LYS A 110 36.34 -2.08 -2.76
C LYS A 110 36.15 -2.63 -4.18
N LEU A 111 36.12 -3.95 -4.36
CA LEU A 111 35.95 -4.60 -5.67
C LEU A 111 34.47 -4.81 -6.02
N LEU A 112 33.62 -5.13 -5.05
CA LEU A 112 32.18 -5.31 -5.24
C LEU A 112 31.43 -3.97 -5.40
N ASN A 113 31.76 -2.97 -4.58
CA ASN A 113 31.05 -1.68 -4.59
C ASN A 113 31.37 -0.80 -5.81
N ARG A 114 32.39 -1.14 -6.60
CA ARG A 114 32.74 -0.39 -7.83
C ARG A 114 31.81 -0.69 -9.01
N ARG A 115 31.03 -1.78 -8.98
CA ARG A 115 30.02 -2.13 -10.01
C ARG A 115 28.59 -1.75 -9.67
N LEU A 116 28.27 -1.48 -8.39
CA LEU A 116 26.92 -1.06 -7.98
C LEU A 116 26.72 0.47 -7.93
N ARG A 117 27.79 1.26 -7.98
CA ARG A 117 27.74 2.72 -7.84
C ARG A 117 27.29 3.51 -9.09
N GLU A 118 26.93 2.83 -10.18
CA GLU A 118 26.48 3.48 -11.42
C GLU A 118 24.95 3.58 -11.57
N ARG A 119 24.16 3.04 -10.65
CA ARG A 119 22.70 3.25 -10.64
C ARG A 119 22.28 3.92 -9.33
N HIS A 120 21.66 5.09 -9.47
CA HIS A 120 21.14 5.96 -8.42
C HIS A 120 22.19 6.81 -7.70
N LYS A 121 22.59 7.88 -8.40
CA LYS A 121 22.92 9.15 -7.78
C LYS A 121 21.98 10.20 -8.39
N LYS A 122 20.78 10.37 -7.83
CA LYS A 122 20.05 11.64 -7.95
C LYS A 122 20.51 12.52 -6.79
N GLU A 123 20.91 13.74 -7.12
CA GLU A 123 21.35 14.75 -6.17
C GLU A 123 20.17 15.24 -5.32
N PRO A 124 20.36 15.55 -4.03
CA PRO A 124 19.33 16.21 -3.25
C PRO A 124 19.14 17.62 -3.79
N LYS A 125 17.92 17.95 -4.26
CA LYS A 125 17.54 19.32 -4.56
C LYS A 125 17.24 20.05 -3.25
N LYS A 126 17.70 21.31 -3.21
CA LYS A 126 17.58 22.25 -2.11
C LYS A 126 16.16 22.80 -1.98
N ASP A 127 15.77 22.99 -0.71
CA ASP A 127 14.98 24.07 -0.14
C ASP A 127 13.89 24.68 -1.03
N ASP A 128 12.67 24.15 -0.90
CA ASP A 128 11.46 24.94 -1.05
C ASP A 128 10.75 24.96 0.32
N GLU A 129 10.47 26.17 0.81
CA GLU A 129 9.80 26.44 2.08
C GLU A 129 8.41 25.78 2.10
N ILE A 130 8.27 24.71 2.88
CA ILE A 130 6.97 24.08 3.12
C ILE A 130 6.29 24.85 4.26
N ASN A 131 5.18 25.50 3.93
CA ASN A 131 4.22 26.06 4.86
C ASN A 131 3.72 24.95 5.83
N PRO A 132 3.92 25.07 7.16
CA PRO A 132 3.69 23.97 8.10
C PRO A 132 2.21 23.75 8.50
N GLU A 133 1.25 24.43 7.87
CA GLU A 133 -0.13 24.52 8.37
C GLU A 133 -1.17 23.60 7.68
N ALA A 134 -0.79 22.66 6.80
CA ALA A 134 -1.79 21.90 6.02
C ALA A 134 -1.78 20.35 6.14
N ASP A 135 -0.84 19.71 6.85
CA ASP A 135 -0.76 18.22 6.87
C ASP A 135 -0.34 17.62 8.23
N SER A 136 -0.68 18.27 9.34
CA SER A 136 -0.21 17.88 10.69
C SER A 136 -1.02 16.77 11.39
N GLU A 137 -1.44 15.71 10.68
CA GLU A 137 -1.99 14.50 11.32
C GLU A 137 -1.45 13.17 10.75
N ASP A 138 -0.43 13.19 9.89
CA ASP A 138 0.28 11.95 9.53
C ASP A 138 1.23 11.59 10.69
N LEU A 139 0.70 10.81 11.64
CA LEU A 139 1.39 10.24 12.80
C LEU A 139 2.80 9.75 12.45
N PHE A 140 3.83 10.38 13.03
CA PHE A 140 5.21 9.90 12.98
C PHE A 140 5.32 8.56 13.73
N VAL A 141 5.11 7.44 13.03
CA VAL A 141 5.22 6.10 13.62
C VAL A 141 6.67 5.62 13.51
N GLU A 142 7.32 5.48 14.66
CA GLU A 142 8.68 4.94 14.72
C GLU A 142 8.71 3.45 14.37
N ARG A 143 9.66 3.08 13.50
CA ARG A 143 9.90 1.70 13.08
C ARG A 143 10.77 0.96 14.10
N ILE A 144 10.26 -0.15 14.61
CA ILE A 144 11.03 -1.03 15.50
C ILE A 144 11.43 -2.27 14.71
N ARG A 145 12.69 -2.32 14.27
CA ARG A 145 13.25 -3.39 13.43
C ARG A 145 14.22 -4.28 14.19
N LEU A 146 14.27 -5.56 13.80
CA LEU A 146 15.26 -6.53 14.27
C LEU A 146 16.71 -6.10 13.95
N GLU A 147 16.93 -5.44 12.81
CA GLU A 147 18.26 -5.05 12.30
C GLU A 147 19.03 -4.12 13.23
N ASN A 148 18.30 -3.21 13.88
CA ASN A 148 18.84 -2.19 14.77
C ASN A 148 18.81 -2.63 16.24
N MET A 149 18.34 -3.84 16.54
CA MET A 149 18.33 -4.35 17.91
C MET A 149 19.70 -4.90 18.31
N ASP A 150 20.04 -4.67 19.59
CA ASP A 150 21.16 -5.36 20.23
C ASP A 150 20.84 -6.84 20.40
N LEU A 151 21.39 -7.65 19.50
CA LEU A 151 21.29 -9.10 19.53
C LEU A 151 22.23 -9.67 20.60
N SER A 152 21.64 -10.14 21.70
CA SER A 152 22.31 -10.96 22.72
C SER A 152 21.79 -12.39 22.64
N ILE A 153 22.59 -13.39 23.06
CA ILE A 153 22.22 -14.81 23.03
C ILE A 153 20.90 -15.07 23.80
N LYS A 154 20.65 -14.32 24.88
CA LYS A 154 19.38 -14.38 25.63
C LYS A 154 18.19 -13.78 24.85
N LYS A 155 18.43 -12.79 24.00
CA LYS A 155 17.41 -12.13 23.16
C LYS A 155 17.09 -12.90 21.87
N LEU A 156 17.93 -13.88 21.48
CA LEU A 156 17.64 -14.81 20.38
C LEU A 156 16.44 -15.70 20.69
N VAL A 157 16.30 -16.13 21.94
CA VAL A 157 15.26 -17.06 22.40
C VAL A 157 14.03 -16.33 22.94
N SER A 158 14.11 -15.01 23.15
CA SER A 158 12.97 -14.21 23.60
C SER A 158 12.09 -13.76 22.43
N LYS A 159 10.78 -13.64 22.69
CA LYS A 159 9.86 -12.95 21.76
C LYS A 159 10.35 -11.53 21.48
N THR A 160 10.19 -11.12 20.23
CA THR A 160 10.55 -9.77 19.77
C THR A 160 9.36 -9.20 19.02
N THR A 161 8.95 -7.99 19.41
CA THR A 161 7.91 -7.25 18.71
C THR A 161 8.56 -6.39 17.65
N ILE A 162 8.16 -6.61 16.40
CA ILE A 162 8.50 -5.76 15.26
C ILE A 162 7.30 -4.84 15.02
N GLN A 163 7.58 -3.58 14.73
CA GLN A 163 6.57 -2.59 14.39
C GLN A 163 6.91 -1.96 13.04
N GLU A 164 5.95 -1.98 12.12
CA GLU A 164 6.06 -1.35 10.81
C GLU A 164 4.80 -0.49 10.55
N PRO A 165 4.95 0.76 10.10
CA PRO A 165 3.81 1.56 9.66
C PRO A 165 3.10 0.89 8.46
N THR A 166 1.78 1.00 8.43
CA THR A 166 0.94 0.49 7.33
C THR A 166 0.21 1.63 6.66
N PHE A 167 -0.01 1.52 5.36
CA PHE A 167 -1.11 2.24 4.72
C PHE A 167 -2.42 1.53 5.04
N ASP A 168 -3.36 2.22 5.67
CA ASP A 168 -4.65 1.62 6.07
C ASP A 168 -5.49 1.24 4.87
N ARG A 169 -5.52 2.12 3.86
CA ARG A 169 -6.13 1.86 2.56
C ARG A 169 -5.21 2.30 1.43
N ILE A 170 -5.08 1.43 0.43
CA ILE A 170 -4.35 1.74 -0.81
C ILE A 170 -5.24 1.44 -2.01
N ILE A 171 -5.29 2.34 -2.98
CA ILE A 171 -5.84 2.06 -4.30
C ILE A 171 -4.74 2.20 -5.35
N VAL A 172 -4.51 1.15 -6.12
CA VAL A 172 -3.57 1.17 -7.25
C VAL A 172 -4.35 1.27 -8.55
N VAL A 173 -4.00 2.27 -9.36
CA VAL A 173 -4.63 2.51 -10.67
C VAL A 173 -3.60 2.43 -11.79
N TYR A 174 -3.88 1.60 -12.79
CA TYR A 174 -2.97 1.42 -13.93
C TYR A 174 -3.73 0.95 -15.18
N ARG A 175 -3.11 1.10 -16.35
CA ARG A 175 -3.60 0.52 -17.61
C ARG A 175 -2.57 -0.45 -18.16
N ARG A 176 -3.02 -1.61 -18.65
CA ARG A 176 -2.14 -2.58 -19.31
C ARG A 176 -1.76 -2.09 -20.71
N ALA A 177 -0.53 -2.37 -21.12
CA ALA A 177 -0.10 -2.20 -22.50
C ALA A 177 -0.87 -3.19 -23.38
N SER A 178 -1.51 -2.69 -24.44
CA SER A 178 -2.15 -3.57 -25.44
C SER A 178 -1.25 -3.71 -26.67
N PRO A 179 -0.93 -4.94 -27.09
CA PRO A 179 -0.18 -5.19 -28.31
C PRO A 179 -1.04 -5.06 -29.59
N LYS A 180 -2.37 -4.92 -29.47
CA LYS A 180 -3.29 -4.85 -30.63
C LYS A 180 -3.97 -3.48 -30.72
N PRO A 181 -4.21 -2.95 -31.95
CA PRO A 181 -4.83 -1.64 -32.15
C PRO A 181 -6.29 -1.56 -31.68
N ASN A 182 -6.98 -2.69 -31.57
CA ASN A 182 -8.34 -2.78 -31.04
C ASN A 182 -8.39 -3.78 -29.86
N MET A 183 -8.87 -3.29 -28.71
CA MET A 183 -9.08 -3.95 -27.40
C MET A 183 -7.79 -4.14 -26.57
N ASP A 184 -7.73 -3.90 -25.26
CA ASP A 184 -8.72 -3.67 -24.22
C ASP A 184 -8.29 -2.40 -23.45
N ARG A 185 -9.10 -1.33 -23.47
CA ARG A 185 -8.75 -0.03 -22.84
C ARG A 185 -9.08 -0.01 -21.34
N GLY A 186 -9.26 -1.18 -20.74
CA GLY A 186 -9.61 -1.34 -19.33
C GLY A 186 -8.60 -0.67 -18.42
N ILE A 187 -9.09 0.21 -17.56
CA ILE A 187 -8.34 0.77 -16.44
C ILE A 187 -8.51 -0.19 -15.28
N TYR A 188 -7.40 -0.66 -14.74
CA TYR A 188 -7.37 -1.53 -13.58
C TYR A 188 -7.30 -0.69 -12.33
N VAL A 189 -8.23 -0.94 -11.41
CA VAL A 189 -8.29 -0.34 -10.08
C VAL A 189 -8.26 -1.48 -9.09
N LYS A 190 -7.36 -1.44 -8.11
CA LYS A 190 -7.28 -2.46 -7.05
C LYS A 190 -7.25 -1.77 -5.70
N HIS A 191 -8.12 -2.18 -4.79
CA HIS A 191 -8.22 -1.63 -3.45
C HIS A 191 -7.70 -2.62 -2.41
N PHE A 192 -6.80 -2.17 -1.54
CA PHE A 192 -6.16 -2.94 -0.50
C PHE A 192 -6.35 -2.29 0.88
N LYS A 193 -6.26 -3.09 1.94
CA LYS A 193 -6.21 -2.64 3.34
C LYS A 193 -4.93 -3.07 4.05
N ASN A 194 -4.50 -2.27 5.02
CA ASN A 194 -3.49 -2.61 6.02
C ASN A 194 -2.21 -3.19 5.38
N ILE A 195 -1.66 -2.47 4.39
CA ILE A 195 -0.45 -2.88 3.68
C ILE A 195 0.76 -2.28 4.43
N PRO A 196 1.68 -3.10 4.97
CA PRO A 196 2.92 -2.59 5.55
C PRO A 196 3.69 -1.79 4.51
N MET A 197 4.23 -0.63 4.90
CA MET A 197 4.98 0.24 3.99
C MET A 197 6.14 -0.52 3.34
N ALA A 198 6.89 -1.31 4.12
CA ALA A 198 7.96 -2.17 3.61
C ALA A 198 7.51 -3.25 2.61
N ASP A 199 6.22 -3.62 2.61
CA ASP A 199 5.63 -4.60 1.71
C ASP A 199 4.76 -3.93 0.61
N LEU A 200 4.96 -2.63 0.34
CA LEU A 200 4.26 -1.89 -0.72
C LEU A 200 4.40 -2.58 -2.10
N GLU A 201 5.51 -3.26 -2.30
CA GLU A 201 5.78 -4.10 -3.46
C GLU A 201 4.71 -5.17 -3.75
N ILE A 202 3.94 -5.59 -2.74
CA ILE A 202 2.82 -6.52 -2.91
C ILE A 202 1.72 -5.91 -3.78
N VAL A 203 1.45 -4.61 -3.67
CA VAL A 203 0.33 -3.98 -4.40
C VAL A 203 0.70 -3.58 -5.82
N LEU A 204 2.00 -3.61 -6.16
CA LEU A 204 2.49 -3.17 -7.46
C LEU A 204 1.97 -4.03 -8.62
N PRO A 205 1.64 -3.39 -9.77
CA PRO A 205 1.11 -4.09 -10.94
C PRO A 205 2.19 -4.89 -11.68
N GLU A 206 1.76 -5.91 -12.43
CA GLU A 206 2.60 -6.64 -13.40
C GLU A 206 4.01 -6.99 -12.91
N LYS A 207 4.11 -7.71 -11.80
CA LYS A 207 5.37 -8.09 -11.17
C LYS A 207 6.23 -8.96 -12.10
N LYS A 208 7.53 -8.68 -12.18
CA LYS A 208 8.48 -9.60 -12.82
C LYS A 208 8.64 -10.85 -11.98
N ASN A 209 8.76 -12.01 -12.64
CA ASN A 209 9.09 -13.25 -11.94
C ASN A 209 10.48 -13.10 -11.31
N PRO A 210 10.62 -13.38 -10.00
CA PRO A 210 11.93 -13.29 -9.37
C PRO A 210 12.88 -14.28 -10.02
N GLY A 211 14.09 -13.81 -10.35
CA GLY A 211 15.17 -14.68 -10.77
C GLY A 211 15.73 -15.47 -9.59
N LEU A 212 16.71 -16.34 -9.86
CA LEU A 212 17.53 -16.94 -8.81
C LEU A 212 18.15 -15.84 -7.93
N THR A 213 18.08 -16.01 -6.62
CA THR A 213 18.73 -15.05 -5.71
C THR A 213 20.23 -15.04 -5.97
N PRO A 214 20.93 -13.88 -5.83
CA PRO A 214 22.39 -13.83 -6.03
C PRO A 214 23.15 -14.84 -5.15
N MET A 215 22.60 -15.16 -3.98
CA MET A 215 23.16 -16.16 -3.07
C MET A 215 23.05 -17.58 -3.65
N ASP A 216 21.96 -17.91 -4.33
CA ASP A 216 21.80 -19.22 -4.98
C ASP A 216 22.76 -19.37 -6.16
N TRP A 217 23.04 -18.28 -6.89
CA TRP A 217 24.11 -18.24 -7.89
C TRP A 217 25.48 -18.50 -7.28
N VAL A 218 25.79 -17.89 -6.12
CA VAL A 218 27.05 -18.13 -5.41
C VAL A 218 27.14 -19.59 -4.92
N LYS A 219 26.08 -20.15 -4.35
CA LYS A 219 26.04 -21.56 -3.94
C LYS A 219 26.25 -22.50 -5.11
N PHE A 220 25.63 -22.20 -6.27
CA PHE A 220 25.80 -22.96 -7.50
C PHE A 220 27.23 -22.87 -8.05
N LEU A 221 27.83 -21.67 -8.06
CA LEU A 221 29.19 -21.48 -8.53
C LEU A 221 30.20 -22.16 -7.59
N ALA A 222 30.00 -22.03 -6.28
CA ALA A 222 30.85 -22.66 -5.28
C ALA A 222 30.80 -24.20 -5.36
N SER A 223 29.61 -24.78 -5.52
CA SER A 223 29.47 -26.24 -5.67
C SER A 223 30.07 -26.75 -6.98
N ALA A 224 29.93 -25.99 -8.08
CA ALA A 224 30.57 -26.31 -9.35
C ALA A 224 32.10 -26.24 -9.28
N VAL A 225 32.65 -25.22 -8.61
CA VAL A 225 34.10 -25.08 -8.39
C VAL A 225 34.62 -26.20 -7.50
N VAL A 226 33.96 -26.52 -6.39
CA VAL A 226 34.34 -27.65 -5.52
C VAL A 226 34.29 -28.96 -6.29
N GLY A 227 33.24 -29.19 -7.09
CA GLY A 227 33.12 -30.36 -7.95
C GLY A 227 34.29 -30.47 -8.95
N LEU A 228 34.60 -29.37 -9.66
CA LEU A 228 35.71 -29.31 -10.62
C LEU A 228 37.09 -29.54 -9.97
N VAL A 229 37.35 -28.91 -8.82
CA VAL A 229 38.60 -29.09 -8.07
C VAL A 229 38.76 -30.53 -7.62
N THR A 230 37.67 -31.17 -7.18
CA THR A 230 37.67 -32.56 -6.74
C THR A 230 37.97 -33.49 -7.93
N VAL A 231 37.30 -33.30 -9.07
CA VAL A 231 37.56 -34.09 -10.30
C VAL A 231 39.01 -33.92 -10.78
N PHE A 232 39.53 -32.69 -10.83
CA PHE A 232 40.88 -32.42 -11.29
C PHE A 232 41.94 -33.01 -10.35
N SER A 233 41.71 -32.95 -9.04
CA SER A 233 42.58 -33.57 -8.03
C SER A 233 42.56 -35.10 -8.14
N SER A 234 41.41 -35.70 -8.46
CA SER A 234 41.30 -37.14 -8.70
C SER A 234 42.02 -37.60 -9.98
N LEU A 235 42.10 -36.75 -11.01
CA LEU A 235 42.83 -37.06 -12.26
C LEU A 235 44.36 -37.02 -12.10
N GLN A 236 44.88 -36.32 -11.10
CA GLN A 236 46.32 -36.29 -10.78
C GLN A 236 46.79 -37.52 -9.99
N MET A 237 45.85 -38.33 -9.47
CA MET A 237 46.18 -39.57 -8.77
C MET A 237 46.46 -40.67 -9.81
N PRO A 238 47.57 -41.43 -9.68
CA PRO A 238 48.01 -42.41 -10.69
C PRO A 238 47.10 -43.64 -10.86
N THR A 239 46.08 -43.79 -10.01
CA THR A 239 45.05 -44.83 -10.09
C THR A 239 43.66 -44.18 -10.02
N ALA A 240 43.33 -43.34 -11.00
CA ALA A 240 41.99 -42.77 -11.11
C ALA A 240 40.98 -43.88 -11.49
N ASP A 241 40.29 -44.43 -10.49
CA ASP A 241 39.23 -45.41 -10.70
C ASP A 241 37.99 -44.73 -11.30
N LEU A 242 37.50 -45.23 -12.44
CA LEU A 242 36.36 -44.67 -13.18
C LEU A 242 35.11 -44.54 -12.30
N TRP A 243 34.97 -45.43 -11.31
CA TRP A 243 33.87 -45.40 -10.34
C TRP A 243 33.89 -44.17 -9.43
N VAL A 244 35.08 -43.67 -9.06
CA VAL A 244 35.23 -42.48 -8.21
C VAL A 244 34.81 -41.23 -8.97
N ILE A 245 35.20 -41.13 -10.25
CA ILE A 245 34.80 -40.03 -11.14
C ILE A 245 33.27 -40.03 -11.31
N PHE A 246 32.67 -41.20 -11.53
CA PHE A 246 31.21 -41.35 -11.65
C PHE A 246 30.49 -40.94 -10.35
N ALA A 247 31.02 -41.31 -9.18
CA ALA A 247 30.45 -40.92 -7.89
C ALA A 247 30.50 -39.40 -7.66
N ILE A 248 31.61 -38.73 -8.01
CA ILE A 248 31.74 -37.28 -7.90
C ILE A 248 30.77 -36.59 -8.88
N LEU A 249 30.71 -37.05 -10.13
CA LEU A 249 29.81 -36.49 -11.13
C LEU A 249 28.33 -36.65 -10.73
N SER A 250 27.94 -37.83 -10.24
CA SER A 250 26.60 -38.11 -9.71
C SER A 250 26.26 -37.19 -8.53
N THR A 251 27.22 -36.94 -7.64
CA THR A 251 27.04 -36.02 -6.50
C THR A 251 26.82 -34.58 -6.96
N VAL A 252 27.58 -34.10 -7.96
CA VAL A 252 27.41 -32.76 -8.54
C VAL A 252 26.05 -32.64 -9.23
N ILE A 253 25.67 -33.62 -10.05
CA ILE A 253 24.36 -33.64 -10.73
C ILE A 253 23.22 -33.68 -9.70
N GLY A 254 23.33 -34.50 -8.67
CA GLY A 254 22.36 -34.58 -7.57
C GLY A 254 22.24 -33.26 -6.80
N TYR A 255 23.35 -32.57 -6.56
CA TYR A 255 23.34 -31.25 -5.92
C TYR A 255 22.71 -30.17 -6.81
N CYS A 256 23.00 -30.18 -8.12
CA CYS A 256 22.35 -29.31 -9.09
C CYS A 256 20.83 -29.56 -9.14
N ALA A 257 20.41 -30.81 -9.19
CA ALA A 257 18.99 -31.19 -9.15
C ALA A 257 18.32 -30.74 -7.83
N LYS A 258 18.96 -30.97 -6.68
CA LYS A 258 18.48 -30.49 -5.38
C LYS A 258 18.31 -28.98 -5.36
N THR A 259 19.29 -28.23 -5.89
CA THR A 259 19.25 -26.77 -5.95
C THR A 259 18.08 -26.29 -6.82
N TYR A 260 17.87 -26.93 -7.98
CA TYR A 260 16.75 -26.63 -8.86
C TYR A 260 15.39 -26.91 -8.18
N PHE A 261 15.19 -28.09 -7.58
CA PHE A 261 13.94 -28.41 -6.88
C PHE A 261 13.71 -27.53 -5.66
N THR A 262 14.77 -27.12 -4.95
CA THR A 262 14.68 -26.16 -3.84
C THR A 262 14.24 -24.79 -4.35
N PHE A 263 14.75 -24.35 -5.51
CA PHE A 263 14.30 -23.12 -6.15
C PHE A 263 12.83 -23.20 -6.57
N GLU A 264 12.41 -24.31 -7.17
CA GLU A 264 11.01 -24.53 -7.56
C GLU A 264 10.07 -24.52 -6.33
N ALA A 265 10.45 -25.19 -5.25
CA ALA A 265 9.71 -25.17 -3.98
C ALA A 265 9.63 -23.76 -3.39
N ASN A 266 10.75 -23.03 -3.37
CA ASN A 266 10.79 -21.64 -2.89
C ASN A 266 9.91 -20.72 -3.75
N MET A 267 9.88 -20.92 -5.07
CA MET A 267 9.00 -20.18 -5.98
C MET A 267 7.52 -20.49 -5.73
N ALA A 268 7.18 -21.75 -5.46
CA ALA A 268 5.83 -22.15 -5.11
C ALA A 268 5.38 -21.52 -3.78
N THR A 269 6.23 -21.55 -2.75
CA THR A 269 5.98 -20.87 -1.47
C THR A 269 5.80 -19.36 -1.67
N TYR A 270 6.62 -18.74 -2.53
CA TYR A 270 6.48 -17.34 -2.89
C TYR A 270 5.13 -17.02 -3.54
N GLN A 271 4.71 -17.80 -4.54
CA GLN A 271 3.43 -17.61 -5.20
C GLN A 271 2.27 -17.77 -4.22
N ASN A 272 2.36 -18.73 -3.29
CA ASN A 272 1.38 -18.92 -2.24
C ASN A 272 1.31 -17.73 -1.30
N LEU A 273 2.45 -17.18 -0.86
CA LEU A 273 2.49 -16.00 0.02
C LEU A 273 1.88 -14.77 -0.65
N ILE A 274 2.22 -14.50 -1.92
CA ILE A 274 1.58 -13.40 -2.66
C ILE A 274 0.09 -13.64 -2.80
N THR A 275 -0.33 -14.85 -3.16
CA THR A 275 -1.74 -15.16 -3.38
C THR A 275 -2.54 -15.01 -2.09
N GLN A 276 -1.99 -15.49 -0.97
CA GLN A 276 -2.61 -15.36 0.34
C GLN A 276 -2.65 -13.90 0.80
N SER A 277 -1.53 -13.17 0.66
CA SER A 277 -1.49 -11.74 1.00
C SER A 277 -2.49 -10.93 0.16
N MET A 278 -2.58 -11.20 -1.14
CA MET A 278 -3.59 -10.60 -2.00
C MET A 278 -5.01 -10.95 -1.54
N TYR A 279 -5.29 -12.20 -1.21
CA TYR A 279 -6.61 -12.62 -0.74
C TYR A 279 -7.00 -11.94 0.58
N ASP A 280 -6.07 -11.85 1.54
CA ASP A 280 -6.34 -11.30 2.87
C ASP A 280 -6.42 -9.76 2.85
N LYS A 281 -5.62 -9.11 2.00
CA LYS A 281 -5.45 -7.65 2.00
C LYS A 281 -6.22 -6.94 0.89
N GLN A 282 -6.57 -7.61 -0.21
CA GLN A 282 -7.37 -6.99 -1.27
C GLN A 282 -8.84 -6.93 -0.85
N LEU A 283 -9.40 -5.73 -0.86
CA LEU A 283 -10.80 -5.47 -0.54
C LEU A 283 -11.69 -5.67 -1.76
N ASP A 284 -11.30 -5.04 -2.87
CA ASP A 284 -12.11 -5.02 -4.09
C ASP A 284 -11.25 -4.72 -5.33
N SER A 285 -11.84 -4.82 -6.52
CA SER A 285 -11.22 -4.48 -7.79
C SER A 285 -12.21 -3.92 -8.81
N GLY A 286 -11.67 -3.07 -9.70
CA GLY A 286 -12.41 -2.50 -10.82
C GLY A 286 -13.62 -1.70 -10.34
N ARG A 287 -14.80 -2.10 -10.83
CA ARG A 287 -16.06 -1.39 -10.53
C ARG A 287 -16.45 -1.49 -9.05
N GLY A 288 -16.17 -2.62 -8.39
CA GLY A 288 -16.55 -2.80 -6.99
C GLY A 288 -15.87 -1.76 -6.10
N THR A 289 -14.57 -1.49 -6.34
CA THR A 289 -13.84 -0.41 -5.66
C THR A 289 -14.54 0.94 -5.79
N LEU A 290 -14.96 1.32 -6.99
CA LEU A 290 -15.61 2.62 -7.21
C LEU A 290 -16.98 2.69 -6.55
N LEU A 291 -17.76 1.62 -6.60
CA LEU A 291 -19.07 1.58 -5.94
C LEU A 291 -18.90 1.68 -4.42
N HIS A 292 -17.95 0.94 -3.84
CA HIS A 292 -17.64 1.02 -2.42
C HIS A 292 -17.19 2.43 -2.01
N LEU A 293 -16.36 3.09 -2.81
CA LEU A 293 -15.95 4.47 -2.53
C LEU A 293 -17.10 5.45 -2.66
N CYS A 294 -17.95 5.31 -3.68
CA CYS A 294 -19.15 6.13 -3.80
C CYS A 294 -20.07 5.95 -2.60
N ASP A 295 -20.29 4.71 -2.15
CA ASP A 295 -21.09 4.43 -0.97
C ASP A 295 -20.45 5.05 0.29
N ASP A 296 -19.13 4.92 0.47
CA ASP A 296 -18.39 5.53 1.59
C ASP A 296 -18.55 7.07 1.59
N VAL A 297 -18.38 7.72 0.44
CA VAL A 297 -18.57 9.18 0.28
C VAL A 297 -20.00 9.57 0.58
N ILE A 298 -20.99 8.86 0.01
CA ILE A 298 -22.40 9.16 0.27
C ILE A 298 -22.71 9.04 1.77
N GLN A 299 -22.20 8.01 2.44
CA GLN A 299 -22.41 7.84 3.88
C GLN A 299 -21.76 8.95 4.69
N GLN A 300 -20.56 9.41 4.30
CA GLN A 300 -19.90 10.53 4.96
C GLN A 300 -20.70 11.82 4.79
N GLU A 301 -21.05 12.16 3.55
CA GLU A 301 -21.81 13.35 3.18
C GLU A 301 -23.18 13.39 3.89
N VAL A 302 -23.85 12.24 4.05
CA VAL A 302 -25.12 12.12 4.80
C VAL A 302 -24.90 12.34 6.31
N LYS A 303 -23.82 11.79 6.89
CA LYS A 303 -23.53 11.97 8.32
C LYS A 303 -23.26 13.43 8.65
N GLU A 304 -22.47 14.11 7.82
CA GLU A 304 -22.19 15.54 7.98
C GLU A 304 -23.49 16.35 7.98
N VAL A 305 -24.36 16.15 6.99
CA VAL A 305 -25.68 16.80 6.91
C VAL A 305 -26.55 16.54 8.15
N ILE A 306 -26.58 15.30 8.65
CA ILE A 306 -27.36 14.93 9.84
C ILE A 306 -26.81 15.63 11.09
N ILE A 307 -25.49 15.62 11.28
CA ILE A 307 -24.83 16.22 12.44
C ILE A 307 -25.05 17.74 12.44
N SER A 308 -24.82 18.42 11.32
CA SER A 308 -25.07 19.86 11.22
C SER A 308 -26.53 20.22 11.50
N PHE A 309 -27.49 19.46 10.96
CA PHE A 309 -28.91 19.69 11.22
C PHE A 309 -29.28 19.47 12.69
N PHE A 310 -28.73 18.42 13.31
CA PHE A 310 -28.94 18.11 14.72
C PHE A 310 -28.44 19.24 15.63
N ILE A 311 -27.25 19.77 15.38
CA ILE A 311 -26.71 20.90 16.14
C ILE A 311 -27.61 22.14 16.02
N LEU A 312 -28.05 22.49 14.81
CA LEU A 312 -28.95 23.62 14.60
C LEU A 312 -30.31 23.44 15.29
N MET A 313 -30.79 22.19 15.38
CA MET A 313 -32.05 21.85 16.03
C MET A 313 -31.97 21.96 17.55
N GLU A 314 -30.90 21.43 18.17
CA GLU A 314 -30.74 21.38 19.63
C GLU A 314 -30.18 22.70 20.21
N GLN A 315 -29.20 23.30 19.53
CA GLN A 315 -28.47 24.47 20.04
C GLN A 315 -28.89 25.79 19.38
N GLY A 316 -29.81 25.73 18.41
CA GLY A 316 -30.38 26.89 17.75
C GLY A 316 -29.46 27.54 16.72
N LYS A 317 -29.57 28.87 16.58
CA LYS A 317 -28.89 29.60 15.50
C LYS A 317 -27.39 29.65 15.72
N ALA A 318 -26.62 29.42 14.65
CA ALA A 318 -25.17 29.43 14.69
C ALA A 318 -24.58 30.18 13.49
N THR A 319 -23.41 30.78 13.66
CA THR A 319 -22.57 31.16 12.51
C THR A 319 -21.94 29.92 11.88
N MET A 320 -21.26 30.08 10.74
CA MET A 320 -20.55 28.98 10.07
C MET A 320 -19.47 28.38 10.98
N GLU A 321 -18.60 29.24 11.52
CA GLU A 321 -17.51 28.85 12.43
C GLU A 321 -18.05 28.22 13.73
N ASP A 322 -19.10 28.80 14.32
CA ASP A 322 -19.72 28.22 15.52
C ASP A 322 -20.31 26.84 15.23
N LEU A 323 -20.93 26.65 14.08
CA LEU A 323 -21.56 25.39 13.71
C LEU A 323 -20.51 24.31 13.49
N ASP A 324 -19.41 24.65 12.83
CA ASP A 324 -18.27 23.77 12.59
C ASP A 324 -17.70 23.22 13.91
N LEU A 325 -17.30 24.13 14.80
CA LEU A 325 -16.78 23.80 16.12
C LEU A 325 -17.73 22.92 16.93
N ARG A 326 -19.04 23.23 16.92
CA ARG A 326 -20.04 22.43 17.64
C ARG A 326 -20.22 21.03 17.05
N CYS A 327 -20.06 20.87 15.73
CA CYS A 327 -20.09 19.56 15.09
C CYS A 327 -18.87 18.74 15.50
N GLU A 328 -17.68 19.32 15.48
CA GLU A 328 -16.43 18.67 15.91
C GLU A 328 -16.47 18.29 17.40
N GLU A 329 -16.95 19.20 18.26
CA GLU A 329 -17.14 18.96 19.68
C GLU A 329 -18.09 17.78 19.92
N LEU A 330 -19.25 17.75 19.23
CA LEU A 330 -20.18 16.63 19.34
C LEU A 330 -19.53 15.30 18.91
N ILE A 331 -18.77 15.31 17.80
CA ILE A 331 -18.11 14.10 17.31
C ILE A 331 -17.10 13.59 18.33
N LYS A 332 -16.33 14.49 18.93
CA LYS A 332 -15.33 14.19 19.94
C LYS A 332 -15.94 13.70 21.25
N GLU A 333 -17.01 14.32 21.72
CA GLU A 333 -17.64 13.96 22.99
C GLU A 333 -18.41 12.64 22.92
N GLU A 334 -19.17 12.41 21.85
CA GLU A 334 -20.04 11.23 21.72
C GLU A 334 -19.31 10.02 21.13
N PHE A 335 -18.35 10.22 20.22
CA PHE A 335 -17.65 9.14 19.51
C PHE A 335 -16.17 9.03 19.86
N GLY A 336 -15.57 10.02 20.52
CA GLY A 336 -14.15 10.00 20.89
C GLY A 336 -13.19 10.25 19.73
N GLU A 337 -13.70 10.71 18.58
CA GLU A 337 -12.93 10.93 17.36
C GLU A 337 -12.65 12.43 17.16
N SER A 338 -11.45 12.75 16.69
CA SER A 338 -11.07 14.11 16.29
C SER A 338 -11.10 14.18 14.77
N CYS A 339 -11.83 15.13 14.20
CA CYS A 339 -11.87 15.34 12.76
C CYS A 339 -12.10 16.82 12.44
N ASN A 340 -11.60 17.27 11.30
CA ASN A 340 -11.96 18.54 10.68
C ASN A 340 -13.30 18.38 9.95
N PHE A 341 -14.35 19.04 10.42
CA PHE A 341 -15.70 18.86 9.88
C PHE A 341 -15.92 19.74 8.62
N ASP A 342 -16.57 19.21 7.57
CA ASP A 342 -16.91 20.01 6.37
C ASP A 342 -18.29 20.66 6.52
N VAL A 343 -18.35 21.74 7.31
CA VAL A 343 -19.61 22.46 7.56
C VAL A 343 -20.16 23.14 6.31
N ASP A 344 -19.28 23.61 5.42
CA ASP A 344 -19.67 24.36 4.23
C ASP A 344 -20.54 23.51 3.31
N ASP A 345 -20.07 22.31 2.96
CA ASP A 345 -20.77 21.42 2.05
C ASP A 345 -22.03 20.83 2.73
N ALA A 346 -22.00 20.58 4.05
CA ALA A 346 -23.17 20.12 4.80
C ALA A 346 -24.30 21.17 4.78
N VAL A 347 -23.97 22.44 5.06
CA VAL A 347 -24.93 23.53 5.09
C VAL A 347 -25.47 23.83 3.69
N GLU A 348 -24.63 23.83 2.66
CA GLU A 348 -25.09 24.04 1.29
C GLU A 348 -26.15 23.00 0.87
N LYS A 349 -25.95 21.73 1.24
CA LYS A 349 -26.94 20.66 1.00
C LYS A 349 -28.24 20.89 1.77
N LEU A 350 -28.15 21.30 3.04
CA LEU A 350 -29.33 21.61 3.88
C LEU A 350 -30.12 22.83 3.35
N GLU A 351 -29.44 23.84 2.83
CA GLU A 351 -30.06 25.00 2.16
C GLU A 351 -30.72 24.60 0.84
N LYS A 352 -30.07 23.74 0.02
CA LYS A 352 -30.65 23.17 -1.20
C LYS A 352 -31.93 22.38 -0.92
N LEU A 353 -31.95 21.63 0.18
CA LEU A 353 -33.14 20.91 0.68
C LEU A 353 -34.20 21.85 1.29
N LYS A 354 -33.92 23.14 1.45
CA LYS A 354 -34.81 24.16 2.02
C LYS A 354 -35.24 23.90 3.46
N ILE A 355 -34.42 23.18 4.21
CA ILE A 355 -34.64 22.89 5.63
C ILE A 355 -33.76 23.74 6.55
N VAL A 356 -32.73 24.39 5.99
CA VAL A 356 -31.92 25.41 6.65
C VAL A 356 -31.99 26.72 5.86
N SER A 357 -31.87 27.85 6.56
CA SER A 357 -31.85 29.19 5.98
C SER A 357 -30.97 30.13 6.81
N ARG A 358 -30.55 31.26 6.22
CA ARG A 358 -29.77 32.30 6.90
C ARG A 358 -30.68 33.44 7.37
N ASP A 359 -30.40 33.96 8.57
CA ASP A 359 -31.03 35.18 9.07
C ASP A 359 -30.38 36.43 8.47
N SER A 360 -30.93 37.62 8.78
CA SER A 360 -30.42 38.90 8.28
C SER A 360 -29.01 39.26 8.76
N ILE A 361 -28.46 38.50 9.71
CA ILE A 361 -27.14 38.69 10.32
C ILE A 361 -26.18 37.58 9.85
N GLY A 362 -26.63 36.66 8.98
CA GLY A 362 -25.82 35.59 8.41
C GLY A 362 -25.76 34.31 9.24
N ARG A 363 -26.57 34.18 10.30
CA ARG A 363 -26.64 32.94 11.09
C ARG A 363 -27.58 31.93 10.49
N PHE A 364 -27.17 30.68 10.49
CA PHE A 364 -27.98 29.55 10.05
C PHE A 364 -29.01 29.18 11.10
N TYR A 365 -30.20 28.82 10.64
CA TYR A 365 -31.27 28.26 11.45
C TYR A 365 -32.03 27.21 10.66
N CYS A 366 -32.53 26.19 11.35
CA CYS A 366 -33.29 25.11 10.72
C CYS A 366 -34.80 25.28 10.92
N VAL A 367 -35.59 24.65 10.05
CA VAL A 367 -37.02 24.44 10.29
C VAL A 367 -37.20 23.33 11.34
N GLY A 368 -38.34 23.31 12.03
CA GLY A 368 -38.64 22.23 12.97
C GLY A 368 -38.71 20.85 12.29
N LEU A 369 -38.33 19.80 13.00
CA LEU A 369 -38.19 18.43 12.48
C LEU A 369 -39.41 17.93 11.67
N LYS A 370 -40.63 18.20 12.15
CA LYS A 370 -41.86 17.83 11.42
C LYS A 370 -41.92 18.47 10.04
N ARG A 371 -41.58 19.76 9.97
CA ARG A 371 -41.57 20.51 8.71
C ARG A 371 -40.43 20.06 7.80
N ALA A 372 -39.27 19.73 8.35
CA ALA A 372 -38.16 19.17 7.59
C ALA A 372 -38.56 17.86 6.90
N ASN A 373 -39.21 16.94 7.63
CA ASN A 373 -39.72 15.68 7.06
C ASN A 373 -40.77 15.90 5.96
N GLU A 374 -41.66 16.89 6.13
CA GLU A 374 -42.62 17.25 5.08
C GLU A 374 -41.94 17.79 3.81
N ILE A 375 -40.84 18.54 3.96
CA ILE A 375 -40.10 19.14 2.84
C ILE A 375 -39.27 18.10 2.10
N ILE A 376 -38.54 17.25 2.83
CA ILE A 376 -37.75 16.15 2.26
C ILE A 376 -38.68 15.13 1.58
N GLY A 377 -39.84 14.89 2.18
CA GLY A 377 -40.83 13.94 1.68
C GLY A 377 -40.52 12.50 2.05
N VAL A 378 -41.30 11.58 1.49
CA VAL A 378 -41.16 10.14 1.71
C VAL A 378 -40.03 9.56 0.88
N THR A 379 -39.18 8.74 1.49
CA THR A 379 -38.10 8.06 0.76
C THR A 379 -38.66 6.92 -0.09
N THR A 380 -37.92 6.52 -1.12
CA THR A 380 -38.29 5.37 -1.96
C THR A 380 -38.38 4.09 -1.15
N GLU A 381 -37.53 3.90 -0.14
CA GLU A 381 -37.58 2.76 0.77
C GLU A 381 -38.86 2.74 1.60
N GLU A 382 -39.27 3.89 2.15
CA GLU A 382 -40.55 3.99 2.85
C GLU A 382 -41.74 3.66 1.96
N LEU A 383 -41.72 4.09 0.69
CA LEU A 383 -42.75 3.74 -0.28
C LEU A 383 -42.77 2.24 -0.56
N VAL A 384 -41.61 1.61 -0.72
CA VAL A 384 -41.49 0.15 -0.94
C VAL A 384 -41.93 -0.64 0.30
N LEU A 385 -41.58 -0.19 1.51
CA LEU A 385 -42.00 -0.82 2.76
C LEU A 385 -43.52 -0.68 2.95
N LYS A 386 -44.09 0.50 2.70
CA LYS A 386 -45.54 0.72 2.73
C LYS A 386 -46.26 -0.14 1.69
N ALA A 387 -45.72 -0.28 0.47
CA ALA A 387 -46.27 -1.15 -0.56
C ALA A 387 -46.23 -2.63 -0.16
N ARG A 388 -45.12 -3.10 0.44
CA ARG A 388 -44.99 -4.47 0.94
C ARG A 388 -45.94 -4.75 2.12
N GLN A 389 -46.05 -3.83 3.07
CA GLN A 389 -46.99 -3.98 4.20
C GLN A 389 -48.45 -3.94 3.74
N GLY A 390 -48.78 -3.07 2.78
CA GLY A 390 -50.09 -3.01 2.14
C GLY A 390 -50.46 -4.28 1.37
N SER A 391 -49.47 -4.99 0.80
CA SER A 391 -49.69 -6.28 0.13
C SER A 391 -49.83 -7.48 1.07
N ILE A 392 -49.45 -7.35 2.35
CA ILE A 392 -49.60 -8.40 3.38
C ILE A 392 -50.92 -8.23 4.16
N SER A 393 -51.53 -7.05 4.09
CA SER A 393 -52.77 -6.70 4.78
C SER A 393 -54.01 -6.66 3.88
N ALA A 394 -53.86 -7.09 2.62
CA ALA A 394 -54.92 -7.38 1.65
C ALA A 394 -54.86 -8.85 1.27
#